data_AF-A0A7S2UFD3-F1
#
_entry.id   AF-A0A7S2UFD3-F1
#
_cell.length_a   1.000
_cell.length_b   1.000
_cell.length_c   1.000
_cell.angle_alpha   90.00
_cell.angle_beta   90.00
_cell.angle_gamma   90.00
#
_symmetry.space_group_name_H-M   'P 1'
#
loop_
_entity.id
_entity.type
_entity.pdbx_description
1 polymer ?
#
loop_
_entity_poly.entity_id
_entity_poly.type
_entity_poly.pdbx_seq_one_letter_code
_entity_poly.pdbx_strand_id
1 'polypeptide(L)'
;GSVFSVLQTTLGCTMECFASPLNAHFPQFCSAFHHDLEWHFGSVGDFFDVSHTLLLQGCHEVNPPFAPGVMNQMSESLESCLEVANIHDRTLTFVVIVPTAKPANETQTAMQVSTNSSFRRMTTSAHCSQHVV
;
A
#
# COMPACT_ATOMS: atom_id res chain seq x y z
N GLY A 1 17.37 -3.33 -13.85
CA GLY A 1 15.91 -3.21 -14.05
C GLY A 1 15.37 -2.13 -13.14
N SER A 2 14.23 -1.54 -13.46
CA SER A 2 13.53 -0.65 -12.52
C SER A 2 13.06 -1.44 -11.29
N VAL A 3 12.80 -0.75 -10.17
CA VAL A 3 12.24 -1.37 -8.95
C VAL A 3 10.96 -2.14 -9.27
N PHE A 4 10.03 -1.53 -10.02
CA PHE A 4 8.79 -2.18 -10.43
C PHE A 4 9.00 -3.43 -11.28
N SER A 5 10.02 -3.46 -12.15
CA SER A 5 10.36 -4.67 -12.91
C SER A 5 10.74 -5.82 -11.98
N VAL A 6 11.49 -5.54 -10.90
CA VAL A 6 11.84 -6.57 -9.90
C VAL A 6 10.61 -7.02 -9.13
N LEU A 7 9.73 -6.10 -8.72
CA LEU A 7 8.47 -6.43 -8.04
C LEU A 7 7.60 -7.33 -8.92
N GLN A 8 7.48 -7.02 -10.21
CA GLN A 8 6.70 -7.80 -11.15
C GLN A 8 7.30 -9.19 -11.39
N THR A 9 8.59 -9.27 -11.72
CA THR A 9 9.20 -10.55 -12.12
C THR A 9 9.49 -11.48 -10.95
N THR A 10 9.72 -10.93 -9.74
CA THR A 10 10.13 -11.71 -8.56
C THR A 10 8.95 -12.05 -7.67
N LEU A 11 8.02 -11.10 -7.46
CA LEU A 11 6.90 -11.24 -6.54
C LEU A 11 5.55 -11.36 -7.25
N GLY A 12 5.50 -11.14 -8.57
CA GLY A 12 4.26 -11.19 -9.33
C GLY A 12 3.36 -9.99 -9.08
N CYS A 13 3.91 -8.86 -8.66
CA CYS A 13 3.13 -7.65 -8.41
C CYS A 13 2.58 -7.06 -9.73
N THR A 14 1.30 -6.72 -9.75
CA THR A 14 0.59 -6.27 -10.96
C THR A 14 -0.30 -5.03 -10.74
N MET A 15 -0.29 -4.44 -9.55
CA MET A 15 -1.21 -3.36 -9.19
C MET A 15 -0.56 -2.44 -8.14
N GLU A 16 -0.83 -1.14 -8.25
CA GLU A 16 -0.44 -0.11 -7.29
C GLU A 16 -1.63 0.35 -6.45
N CYS A 17 -1.57 0.17 -5.13
CA CYS A 17 -2.63 0.58 -4.20
C CYS A 17 -2.76 2.09 -4.05
N PHE A 18 -1.77 2.89 -4.47
CA PHE A 18 -1.83 4.35 -4.39
C PHE A 18 -1.10 4.96 -5.59
N ALA A 19 -1.82 5.26 -6.66
CA ALA A 19 -1.26 5.94 -7.83
C ALA A 19 -2.28 6.89 -8.49
N SER A 20 -1.89 7.40 -9.65
CA SER A 20 -2.67 8.24 -10.55
C SER A 20 -2.32 7.86 -11.99
N PRO A 21 -3.14 8.24 -12.98
CA PRO A 21 -2.83 8.02 -14.39
C PRO A 21 -1.46 8.57 -14.84
N LEU A 22 -0.92 9.56 -14.12
CA LEU A 22 0.32 10.23 -14.47
C LEU A 22 1.57 9.52 -13.93
N ASN A 23 1.45 8.67 -12.91
CA ASN A 23 2.59 8.03 -12.26
C ASN A 23 2.48 6.51 -12.13
N ALA A 24 1.33 5.91 -12.48
CA ALA A 24 1.16 4.46 -12.44
C ALA A 24 2.15 3.76 -13.37
N HIS A 25 2.78 2.70 -12.85
CA HIS A 25 3.59 1.77 -13.62
C HIS A 25 2.75 0.63 -14.20
N PHE A 26 1.81 0.09 -13.41
CA PHE A 26 0.93 -0.99 -13.82
C PHE A 26 -0.34 -0.47 -14.49
N PRO A 27 -0.98 -1.27 -15.38
CA PRO A 27 -2.24 -0.90 -16.02
C PRO A 27 -3.42 -0.77 -15.05
N GLN A 28 -3.32 -1.36 -13.86
CA GLN A 28 -4.34 -1.32 -12.82
C GLN A 28 -3.76 -0.66 -11.58
N PHE A 29 -4.49 0.31 -11.02
CA PHE A 29 -4.09 1.01 -9.82
C PHE A 29 -5.30 1.56 -9.07
N CYS A 30 -5.19 1.74 -7.76
CA CYS A 30 -6.17 2.52 -7.00
C CYS A 30 -5.76 4.00 -7.02
N SER A 31 -6.73 4.91 -7.06
CA SER A 31 -6.49 6.34 -7.18
C SER A 31 -7.56 7.18 -6.46
N ALA A 32 -7.20 8.41 -6.10
CA ALA A 32 -8.04 9.28 -5.28
C ALA A 32 -9.28 9.84 -6.03
N PHE A 33 -9.25 9.93 -7.36
CA PHE A 33 -10.31 10.53 -8.17
C PHE A 33 -10.90 9.54 -9.19
N HIS A 34 -11.07 8.29 -8.76
CA HIS A 34 -11.63 7.22 -9.60
C HIS A 34 -12.95 7.64 -10.28
N HIS A 35 -13.90 8.16 -9.51
CA HIS A 35 -15.25 8.46 -9.98
C HIS A 35 -15.33 9.61 -11.00
N ASP A 36 -14.32 10.47 -11.07
CA ASP A 36 -14.35 11.65 -11.93
C ASP A 36 -13.82 11.32 -13.33
N LEU A 37 -12.59 10.82 -13.41
CA LEU A 37 -11.88 10.68 -14.69
C LEU A 37 -10.95 9.48 -14.72
N GLU A 38 -10.33 9.13 -13.59
CA GLU A 38 -9.17 8.25 -13.58
C GLU A 38 -9.51 6.80 -13.97
N TRP A 39 -10.79 6.40 -13.86
CA TRP A 39 -11.26 5.09 -14.35
C TRP A 39 -11.03 4.88 -15.85
N HIS A 40 -11.04 5.95 -16.66
CA HIS A 40 -10.75 5.88 -18.10
C HIS A 40 -9.29 5.48 -18.39
N PHE A 41 -8.41 5.61 -17.39
CA PHE A 41 -6.97 5.42 -17.53
C PHE A 41 -6.44 4.19 -16.76
N GLY A 42 -7.33 3.39 -16.17
CA GLY A 42 -6.93 2.16 -15.45
C GLY A 42 -7.13 2.21 -13.93
N SER A 43 -7.69 3.29 -13.39
CA SER A 43 -8.08 3.30 -11.97
C SER A 43 -9.16 2.26 -11.70
N VAL A 44 -8.99 1.47 -10.64
CA VAL A 44 -9.96 0.45 -10.19
C VAL A 44 -10.79 0.89 -8.98
N GLY A 45 -10.52 2.06 -8.41
CA GLY A 45 -11.24 2.63 -7.27
C GLY A 45 -10.33 3.41 -6.33
N ASP A 46 -10.92 4.01 -5.29
CA ASP A 46 -10.15 4.43 -4.12
C ASP A 46 -9.74 3.19 -3.30
N PHE A 47 -8.51 3.16 -2.79
CA PHE A 47 -7.97 2.01 -2.06
C PHE A 47 -8.84 1.61 -0.86
N PHE A 48 -9.37 2.59 -0.11
CA PHE A 48 -10.17 2.33 1.07
C PHE A 48 -11.55 1.77 0.73
N ASP A 49 -12.07 2.08 -0.46
CA ASP A 49 -13.34 1.54 -0.94
C ASP A 49 -13.21 0.12 -1.50
N VAL A 50 -12.09 -0.19 -2.16
CA VAL A 50 -11.95 -1.45 -2.93
C VAL A 50 -11.07 -2.51 -2.28
N SER A 51 -10.28 -2.18 -1.26
CA SER A 51 -9.32 -3.10 -0.64
C SER A 51 -9.95 -4.44 -0.22
N HIS A 52 -11.08 -4.40 0.49
CA HIS A 52 -11.76 -5.59 1.00
C HIS A 52 -12.58 -6.37 -0.04
N THR A 53 -12.66 -5.90 -1.29
CA THR A 53 -13.44 -6.56 -2.34
C THR A 53 -12.58 -6.99 -3.52
N LEU A 54 -11.63 -6.15 -3.94
CA LEU A 54 -10.78 -6.38 -5.11
C LEU A 54 -9.37 -6.84 -4.76
N LEU A 55 -8.86 -6.52 -3.56
CA LEU A 55 -7.43 -6.69 -3.22
C LEU A 55 -7.16 -7.88 -2.28
N LEU A 56 -8.00 -8.92 -2.35
CA LEU A 56 -7.94 -10.08 -1.44
C LEU A 56 -7.07 -11.25 -1.96
N GLN A 57 -6.31 -11.06 -3.04
CA GLN A 57 -5.37 -12.05 -3.58
C GLN A 57 -4.30 -11.37 -4.45
N GLY A 58 -3.18 -12.05 -4.69
CA GLY A 58 -2.10 -11.57 -5.55
C GLY A 58 -1.04 -10.75 -4.79
N CYS A 59 -0.20 -10.03 -5.55
CA CYS A 59 0.83 -9.13 -5.03
C CYS A 59 0.51 -7.70 -5.44
N HIS A 60 0.46 -6.81 -4.46
CA HIS A 60 0.13 -5.39 -4.66
C HIS A 60 1.23 -4.50 -4.09
N GLU A 61 1.66 -3.52 -4.87
CA GLU A 61 2.58 -2.47 -4.42
C GLU A 61 1.78 -1.42 -3.62
N VAL A 62 2.37 -0.93 -2.53
CA VAL A 62 1.71 0.03 -1.63
C VAL A 62 2.67 1.16 -1.28
N ASN A 63 2.56 2.28 -1.98
CA ASN A 63 3.30 3.52 -1.70
C ASN A 63 2.33 4.69 -1.39
N PRO A 64 1.76 4.75 -0.18
CA PRO A 64 0.74 5.72 0.19
C PRO A 64 1.31 7.15 0.28
N PRO A 65 0.47 8.19 0.11
CA PRO A 65 0.88 9.53 0.49
C PRO A 65 1.14 9.60 2.00
N PHE A 66 2.20 10.29 2.41
CA PHE A 66 2.69 10.32 3.79
C PHE A 66 1.89 11.25 4.71
N ALA A 67 0.57 11.15 4.66
CA ALA A 67 -0.36 11.82 5.55
C ALA A 67 -0.75 10.89 6.72
N PRO A 68 -0.80 11.37 7.97
CA PRO A 68 -1.06 10.53 9.16
C PRO A 68 -2.31 9.67 9.09
N GLY A 69 -3.43 10.27 8.67
CA GLY A 69 -4.72 9.59 8.57
C GLY A 69 -4.68 8.46 7.55
N VAL A 70 -4.06 8.71 6.39
CA VAL A 70 -3.94 7.73 5.31
C VAL A 70 -3.07 6.54 5.74
N MET A 71 -1.93 6.79 6.38
CA MET A 71 -1.01 5.73 6.82
C MET A 71 -1.66 4.78 7.85
N ASN A 72 -2.39 5.33 8.83
CA ASN A 72 -3.08 4.52 9.82
C ASN A 72 -4.20 3.69 9.18
N GLN A 73 -5.08 4.34 8.42
CA GLN A 73 -6.19 3.67 7.76
C GLN A 73 -5.70 2.60 6.77
N MET A 74 -4.60 2.87 6.07
CA MET A 74 -3.96 1.89 5.19
C MET A 74 -3.49 0.68 6.00
N SER A 75 -2.74 0.89 7.08
CA SER A 75 -2.24 -0.23 7.90
C SER A 75 -3.37 -1.13 8.43
N GLU A 76 -4.49 -0.54 8.87
CA GLU A 76 -5.67 -1.28 9.33
C GLU A 76 -6.36 -2.04 8.18
N SER A 77 -6.47 -1.43 7.01
CA SER A 77 -7.07 -2.06 5.81
C SER A 77 -6.24 -3.25 5.33
N LEU A 78 -4.90 -3.11 5.32
CA LEU A 78 -3.98 -4.19 4.94
C LEU A 78 -4.06 -5.37 5.90
N GLU A 79 -4.06 -5.12 7.22
CA GLU A 79 -4.21 -6.17 8.24
C GLU A 79 -5.51 -6.94 8.03
N SER A 80 -6.63 -6.24 7.88
CA SER A 80 -7.91 -6.90 7.67
C SER A 80 -7.99 -7.66 6.34
N CYS A 81 -7.40 -7.15 5.25
CA CYS A 81 -7.32 -7.88 3.99
C CYS A 81 -6.51 -9.19 4.13
N LEU A 82 -5.40 -9.15 4.87
CA LEU A 82 -4.56 -10.32 5.14
C LEU A 82 -5.28 -11.35 6.02
N GLU A 83 -6.03 -10.91 7.03
CA GLU A 83 -6.88 -11.79 7.85
C GLU A 83 -7.95 -12.49 6.99
N VAL A 84 -8.66 -11.73 6.16
CA VAL A 84 -9.70 -12.26 5.26
C VAL A 84 -9.08 -13.24 4.24
N ALA A 85 -7.95 -12.88 3.63
CA ALA A 85 -7.24 -13.76 2.71
C ALA A 85 -6.82 -15.07 3.39
N ASN A 86 -6.30 -15.00 4.63
CA ASN A 86 -5.92 -16.16 5.41
C ASN A 86 -7.12 -17.06 5.76
N ILE A 87 -8.26 -16.48 6.16
CA ILE A 87 -9.51 -17.22 6.42
C ILE A 87 -9.98 -17.98 5.17
N HIS A 88 -9.78 -17.39 3.98
CA HIS A 88 -10.20 -17.95 2.71
C HIS A 88 -9.11 -18.71 1.94
N ASP A 89 -7.96 -18.99 2.57
CA ASP A 89 -6.82 -19.70 1.97
C ASP A 89 -6.34 -19.08 0.64
N ARG A 90 -6.29 -17.74 0.59
CA ARG A 90 -5.82 -16.97 -0.58
C ARG A 90 -4.39 -16.49 -0.37
N THR A 91 -3.57 -16.63 -1.41
CA THR A 91 -2.24 -16.01 -1.44
C THR A 91 -2.38 -14.51 -1.66
N LEU A 92 -2.03 -13.72 -0.65
CA LEU A 92 -2.05 -12.26 -0.69
C LEU A 92 -0.71 -11.72 -0.17
N THR A 93 -0.14 -10.74 -0.87
CA THR A 93 1.10 -10.07 -0.50
C THR A 93 0.96 -8.57 -0.77
N PHE A 94 1.36 -7.77 0.20
CA PHE A 94 1.48 -6.32 0.04
C PHE A 94 2.95 -5.93 0.19
N VAL A 95 3.49 -5.23 -0.81
CA VAL A 95 4.84 -4.67 -0.76
C VAL A 95 4.72 -3.20 -0.39
N VAL A 96 4.91 -2.91 0.90
CA VAL A 96 4.71 -1.56 1.43
C VAL A 96 6.01 -0.76 1.40
N ILE A 97 6.01 0.37 0.71
CA ILE A 97 7.14 1.29 0.61
C ILE A 97 6.86 2.51 1.48
N VAL A 98 7.73 2.76 2.46
CA VAL A 98 7.64 3.91 3.35
C VAL A 98 8.99 4.59 3.54
N PRO A 99 9.03 5.94 3.62
CA PRO A 99 10.24 6.69 3.89
C PRO A 99 10.63 6.53 5.34
N THR A 100 11.90 6.21 5.56
CA THR A 100 12.50 6.03 6.89
C THR A 100 13.27 7.28 7.37
N ALA A 101 13.24 8.37 6.61
CA ALA A 101 14.04 9.56 6.87
C ALA A 101 13.69 10.20 8.22
N LYS A 102 14.70 10.37 9.08
CA LYS A 102 14.61 11.14 10.31
C LYS A 102 14.56 12.64 9.97
N PRO A 103 13.76 13.46 10.66
CA PRO A 103 13.79 14.90 10.45
C PRO A 103 15.20 15.45 10.74
N ALA A 104 15.58 16.49 9.99
CA ALA A 104 16.83 17.21 10.20
C ALA A 104 16.91 17.89 11.59
N ASN A 105 15.76 18.11 12.24
CA ASN A 105 15.65 18.69 13.58
C ASN A 105 14.95 17.68 14.52
N GLU A 106 15.43 17.57 15.76
CA GLU A 106 14.99 16.58 16.77
C GLU A 106 13.51 16.66 17.16
N THR A 107 12.77 17.68 16.70
CA THR A 107 11.34 17.83 16.95
C THR A 107 10.52 16.93 16.03
N GLN A 108 10.07 15.79 16.56
CA GLN A 108 9.10 14.95 15.85
C GLN A 108 7.75 15.69 15.75
N THR A 109 7.26 15.84 14.53
CA THR A 109 5.90 16.34 14.30
C THR A 109 4.86 15.26 14.63
N ALA A 110 3.64 15.66 15.00
CA ALA A 110 2.53 14.72 15.18
C ALA A 110 2.31 13.81 13.96
N MET A 111 2.62 14.34 12.77
CA MET A 111 2.59 13.60 11.52
C MET A 111 3.58 12.43 11.52
N GLN A 112 4.82 12.68 11.91
CA GLN A 112 5.85 11.64 11.98
C GLN A 112 5.58 10.61 13.07
N VAL A 113 5.05 11.04 14.22
CA VAL A 113 4.67 10.12 15.31
C VAL A 113 3.61 9.14 14.81
N SER A 114 2.58 9.63 14.13
CA SER A 114 1.55 8.79 13.55
C SER A 114 2.13 7.82 12.50
N THR A 115 2.91 8.31 11.54
CA THR A 115 3.52 7.46 10.50
C THR A 115 4.42 6.37 11.09
N ASN A 116 5.22 6.72 12.11
CA ASN A 116 6.04 5.75 12.85
C ASN A 116 5.19 4.71 13.58
N SER A 117 4.04 5.09 14.10
CA SER A 117 3.13 4.16 14.77
C SER A 117 2.51 3.15 13.78
N SER A 118 2.05 3.60 12.60
CA SER A 118 1.53 2.71 11.55
C SER A 118 2.64 1.80 11.01
N PHE A 119 3.85 2.34 10.81
CA PHE A 119 5.00 1.54 10.40
C PHE A 119 5.39 0.48 11.41
N ARG A 120 5.43 0.83 12.70
CA ARG A 120 5.70 -0.12 13.78
C ARG A 120 4.62 -1.21 13.84
N ARG A 121 3.35 -0.84 13.68
CA ARG A 121 2.25 -1.81 13.56
C ARG A 121 2.52 -2.79 12.42
N MET A 122 2.74 -2.31 11.20
CA MET A 122 2.98 -3.16 10.04
C MET A 122 4.18 -4.09 10.22
N THR A 123 5.31 -3.58 10.71
CA THR A 123 6.53 -4.39 10.89
C THR A 123 6.45 -5.40 12.03
N THR A 124 5.59 -5.19 13.02
CA THR A 124 5.37 -6.11 14.15
C THR A 124 4.13 -7.01 13.98
N SER A 125 3.36 -6.83 12.91
CA SER A 125 2.19 -7.63 12.60
C SER A 125 2.56 -9.10 12.40
N ALA A 126 1.69 -10.01 12.81
CA ALA A 126 1.86 -11.45 12.59
C ALA A 126 1.92 -11.83 11.09
N HIS A 127 1.39 -10.95 10.22
CA HIS A 127 1.42 -11.13 8.78
C HIS A 127 2.69 -10.54 8.11
N CYS A 128 3.56 -9.87 8.86
CA CYS A 128 4.82 -9.36 8.35
C CYS A 128 5.83 -10.50 8.22
N SER A 129 6.16 -10.90 6.99
CA SER A 129 7.12 -11.96 6.71
C SER A 129 8.54 -11.45 6.46
N GLN A 130 8.70 -10.21 5.99
CA GLN A 130 10.00 -9.63 5.67
C GLN A 130 9.98 -8.10 5.81
N HIS A 131 11.05 -7.55 6.36
CA HIS A 131 11.30 -6.10 6.45
C HIS A 131 12.72 -5.81 5.96
N VAL A 132 12.84 -4.91 4.97
CA VAL A 132 14.11 -4.51 4.34
C VAL A 132 14.34 -3.04 4.63
N VAL A 133 15.55 -2.69 5.10
CA VAL A 133 15.98 -1.33 5.47
C VAL A 133 17.14 -0.88 4.60
#